data_AF-A0A819DPX6-F1
#
_entry.id   AF-A0A819DPX6-F1
#
_cell.length_a   1.000
_cell.length_b   1.000
_cell.length_c   1.000
_cell.angle_alpha   90.00
_cell.angle_beta   90.00
_cell.angle_gamma   90.00
#
_symmetry.space_group_name_H-M   'P 1'
#
loop_
_entity.id
_entity.type
_entity.pdbx_description
1 polymer ?
#
loop_
_entity_poly.entity_id
_entity_poly.type
_entity_poly.pdbx_seq_one_letter_code
_entity_poly.pdbx_strand_id
1 'polypeptide(L)'
;MTYFALFIREFDEHAAQIIDKCFSQDENLALNILTTKSELYFDYTPIELAEEAGCRAFLASRCVQTHADQLWFGHISESIHKKTIANILVSDA
;
A
#
# COMPACT_ATOMS: atom_id res chain seq x y z
N MET A 1 27.01 14.61 2.05
CA MET A 1 26.25 13.51 1.40
C MET A 1 25.41 12.71 2.40
N THR A 2 25.87 12.46 3.64
CA THR A 2 25.14 11.64 4.64
C THR A 2 23.81 12.25 5.12
N TYR A 3 23.72 13.56 5.28
CA TYR A 3 22.51 14.23 5.78
C TYR A 3 21.30 14.11 4.85
N PHE A 4 21.51 14.20 3.54
CA PHE A 4 20.41 14.11 2.57
C PHE A 4 19.79 12.72 2.53
N ALA A 5 20.61 11.67 2.60
CA ALA A 5 20.13 10.29 2.67
C ALA A 5 19.37 10.00 3.98
N LEU A 6 19.82 10.56 5.11
CA LEU A 6 19.10 10.45 6.38
C LEU A 6 17.74 11.14 6.31
N PHE A 7 17.70 12.33 5.71
CA PHE A 7 16.47 13.10 5.54
C PHE A 7 15.46 12.37 4.64
N ILE A 8 15.89 11.81 3.50
CA ILE A 8 15.01 11.01 2.64
C ILE A 8 14.41 9.84 3.41
N ARG A 9 15.24 9.11 4.17
CA ARG A 9 14.77 7.96 4.96
C ARG A 9 13.77 8.37 6.03
N GLU A 10 14.05 9.46 6.75
CA GLU A 10 13.14 9.97 7.79
C GLU A 10 11.78 10.37 7.21
N PHE A 11 11.76 10.99 6.03
CA PHE A 11 10.51 11.34 5.35
C PHE A 11 9.74 10.10 4.86
N ASP A 12 10.43 9.10 4.32
CA ASP A 12 9.84 7.82 3.91
C ASP A 12 9.19 7.10 5.12
N GLU A 13 9.94 6.96 6.22
CA GLU A 13 9.45 6.37 7.46
C GLU A 13 8.28 7.16 8.07
N HIS A 14 8.34 8.49 8.02
CA HIS A 14 7.28 9.34 8.56
C HIS A 14 5.99 9.25 7.74
N ALA A 15 6.11 9.23 6.40
CA ALA A 15 4.96 9.01 5.52
C ALA A 15 4.29 7.66 5.80
N ALA A 16 5.09 6.60 5.98
CA ALA A 16 4.59 5.26 6.34
C ALA A 16 3.80 5.27 7.67
N GLN A 17 4.34 5.95 8.69
CA GLN A 17 3.67 6.07 10.00
C GLN A 17 2.36 6.86 9.91
N ILE A 18 2.31 7.92 9.11
CA ILE A 18 1.10 8.72 8.94
C ILE A 18 0.00 7.88 8.30
N ILE A 19 0.30 7.19 7.19
CA ILE A 19 -0.72 6.43 6.48
C ILE A 19 -1.22 5.24 7.31
N ASP A 20 -0.35 4.56 8.04
CA ASP A 20 -0.74 3.47 8.94
C ASP A 20 -1.56 3.97 10.14
N LYS A 21 -1.26 5.17 10.64
CA LYS A 21 -2.09 5.81 11.66
C LYS A 21 -3.48 6.15 11.13
N CYS A 22 -3.58 6.71 9.93
CA CYS A 22 -4.88 6.94 9.28
C CYS A 22 -5.63 5.61 9.09
N PHE A 23 -4.94 4.56 8.64
CA PHE A 23 -5.51 3.24 8.43
C PHE A 23 -6.04 2.62 9.73
N SER A 24 -5.33 2.81 10.85
CA SER A 24 -5.81 2.34 12.16
C SER A 24 -7.09 3.02 12.65
N GLN A 25 -7.44 4.18 12.09
CA GLN A 25 -8.64 4.94 12.46
C GLN A 25 -9.79 4.65 11.51
N ASP A 26 -9.53 4.63 10.20
CA ASP A 26 -10.50 4.31 9.16
C ASP A 26 -9.76 3.71 7.96
N GLU A 27 -9.87 2.40 7.81
CA GLU A 27 -9.20 1.66 6.75
C GLU A 27 -9.65 2.12 5.36
N ASN A 28 -10.95 2.36 5.17
CA ASN A 28 -11.50 2.74 3.86
C ASN A 28 -11.07 4.15 3.47
N LEU A 29 -11.09 5.09 4.43
CA LEU A 29 -10.63 6.46 4.17
C LEU A 29 -9.13 6.49 3.87
N ALA A 30 -8.32 5.72 4.61
CA ALA A 30 -6.88 5.64 4.37
C ALA A 30 -6.56 5.03 3.00
N LEU A 31 -7.27 3.98 2.60
CA LEU A 31 -7.16 3.42 1.24
C LEU A 31 -7.58 4.43 0.18
N ASN A 32 -8.65 5.19 0.41
CA ASN A 32 -9.06 6.24 -0.50
C ASN A 32 -8.00 7.34 -0.62
N ILE A 33 -7.39 7.79 0.49
CA ILE A 33 -6.28 8.74 0.46
C ILE A 33 -5.12 8.17 -0.37
N LEU A 34 -4.81 6.88 -0.18
CA LEU A 34 -3.72 6.19 -0.86
C LEU A 34 -3.90 6.09 -2.38
N THR A 35 -5.14 5.99 -2.87
CA THR A 35 -5.46 5.82 -4.30
C THR A 35 -6.03 7.07 -4.97
N THR A 36 -6.23 8.17 -4.22
CA THR A 36 -6.76 9.41 -4.78
C THR A 36 -5.65 10.24 -5.40
N LYS A 37 -5.90 10.68 -6.63
CA LYS A 37 -5.01 11.59 -7.35
C LYS A 37 -5.04 12.99 -6.73
N SER A 38 -3.88 13.62 -6.64
CA SER A 38 -3.76 14.98 -6.12
C SER A 38 -3.34 15.97 -7.19
N GLU A 39 -4.17 17.00 -7.41
CA GLU A 39 -3.85 18.10 -8.33
C GLU A 39 -2.56 18.84 -7.93
N LEU A 40 -2.21 18.83 -6.64
CA LEU A 40 -0.98 19.43 -6.11
C LEU A 40 0.29 18.66 -6.52
N TYR A 41 0.13 17.39 -6.90
CA TYR A 41 1.23 16.50 -7.26
C TYR A 41 1.01 15.92 -8.66
N PHE A 42 0.61 16.76 -9.62
CA PHE A 42 0.47 16.42 -11.05
C PHE A 42 -0.43 15.21 -11.31
N ASP A 43 -1.52 15.07 -10.55
CA ASP A 43 -2.49 13.97 -10.65
C ASP A 43 -1.90 12.58 -10.43
N TYR A 44 -0.77 12.50 -9.72
CA TYR A 44 -0.26 11.25 -9.19
C TYR A 44 -1.00 10.88 -7.90
N THR A 45 -1.14 9.58 -7.69
CA THR A 45 -1.51 8.99 -6.40
C THR A 45 -0.28 8.90 -5.50
N PRO A 46 -0.47 8.86 -4.17
CA PRO A 46 0.62 8.58 -3.24
C PRO A 46 1.42 7.30 -3.53
N ILE A 47 0.78 6.24 -4.05
CA ILE A 47 1.47 5.00 -4.43
C ILE A 47 2.42 5.24 -5.60
N GLU A 48 1.94 5.88 -6.68
CA GLU A 48 2.75 6.11 -7.88
C GLU A 48 3.98 6.98 -7.55
N LEU A 49 3.80 8.01 -6.71
CA LEU A 49 4.92 8.85 -6.23
C LEU A 49 5.94 8.04 -5.42
N ALA A 50 5.46 7.18 -4.51
CA ALA A 50 6.32 6.36 -3.67
C ALA A 50 7.09 5.31 -4.49
N GLU A 51 6.49 4.78 -5.56
CA GLU A 51 7.14 3.86 -6.50
C GLU A 51 8.24 4.58 -7.30
N GLU A 52 7.94 5.72 -7.90
CA GLU A 52 8.94 6.50 -8.65
C GLU A 52 10.12 6.95 -7.77
N ALA A 53 9.85 7.29 -6.50
CA ALA A 53 10.87 7.72 -5.54
C ALA A 53 11.62 6.57 -4.85
N GLY A 54 11.15 5.33 -4.97
CA GLY A 54 11.74 4.16 -4.30
C GLY A 54 11.55 4.17 -2.78
N CYS A 55 10.43 4.70 -2.28
CA CYS A 55 10.07 4.82 -0.87
C CYS A 55 9.68 3.46 -0.27
N ARG A 56 10.68 2.64 0.07
CA ARG A 56 10.49 1.26 0.53
C ARG A 56 9.72 1.16 1.84
N ALA A 57 9.92 2.10 2.77
CA ALA A 57 9.24 2.04 4.07
C ALA A 57 7.74 2.33 3.89
N PHE A 58 7.39 3.34 3.10
CA PHE A 58 6.00 3.64 2.74
C PHE A 58 5.33 2.48 2.01
N LEU A 59 5.98 1.91 0.99
CA LEU A 59 5.43 0.79 0.23
C LEU A 59 5.25 -0.48 1.08
N ALA A 60 6.07 -0.66 2.12
CA ALA A 60 5.95 -1.77 3.07
C ALA A 60 4.97 -1.51 4.22
N SER A 61 4.33 -0.34 4.27
CA SER A 61 3.35 0.00 5.30
C SER A 61 2.14 -0.93 5.27
N ARG A 62 1.48 -1.11 6.43
CA ARG A 62 0.33 -2.01 6.55
C ARG A 62 -0.80 -1.61 5.61
N CYS A 63 -1.07 -0.31 5.48
CA CYS A 63 -2.09 0.20 4.58
C CYS A 63 -1.82 -0.21 3.12
N VAL A 64 -0.59 0.00 2.64
CA VAL A 64 -0.20 -0.30 1.25
C VAL A 64 -0.21 -1.80 0.99
N GLN A 65 0.32 -2.62 1.91
CA GLN A 65 0.31 -4.07 1.75
C GLN A 65 -1.11 -4.63 1.76
N THR A 66 -1.99 -4.10 2.62
CA THR A 66 -3.42 -4.49 2.62
C THR A 66 -4.10 -4.12 1.30
N HIS A 67 -3.80 -2.94 0.74
CA HIS A 67 -4.29 -2.57 -0.58
C HIS A 67 -3.80 -3.51 -1.68
N ALA A 68 -2.51 -3.86 -1.65
CA ALA A 68 -1.90 -4.78 -2.61
C ALA A 68 -2.54 -6.18 -2.52
N ASP A 69 -2.79 -6.68 -1.32
CA ASP A 69 -3.51 -7.94 -1.10
C ASP A 69 -4.93 -7.86 -1.69
N GLN A 70 -5.66 -6.77 -1.43
CA GLN A 70 -7.00 -6.56 -2.01
C GLN A 70 -6.99 -6.53 -3.54
N LEU A 71 -5.99 -5.90 -4.16
CA LEU A 71 -5.82 -5.90 -5.61
C LEU A 71 -5.50 -7.31 -6.14
N TRP A 72 -4.65 -8.05 -5.45
CA TRP A 72 -4.23 -9.39 -5.84
C TRP A 72 -5.39 -10.39 -5.79
N PHE A 73 -6.19 -10.35 -4.73
CA PHE A 73 -7.31 -11.27 -4.54
C PHE A 73 -8.63 -10.76 -5.15
N GLY A 74 -8.73 -9.49 -5.52
CA GLY A 74 -9.95 -8.87 -6.04
C GLY A 74 -11.12 -8.94 -5.05
N HIS A 75 -12.37 -8.98 -5.54
CA HIS A 75 -13.58 -9.09 -4.71
C HIS A 75 -13.80 -10.49 -4.09
N ILE A 76 -12.75 -11.31 -3.98
CA ILE A 76 -12.86 -12.64 -3.39
C ILE A 76 -12.85 -12.47 -1.86
N SER A 77 -13.96 -12.87 -1.22
CA SER A 77 -14.11 -12.85 0.24
C SER A 77 -12.95 -13.56 0.96
N GLU A 78 -12.47 -12.99 2.05
CA GLU A 78 -11.47 -13.60 2.95
C GLU A 78 -11.80 -15.05 3.35
N SER A 79 -13.09 -15.43 3.40
CA SER A 79 -13.50 -16.80 3.73
C SER A 79 -13.16 -17.82 2.63
N ILE A 80 -12.94 -17.33 1.40
CA ILE A 80 -12.59 -18.09 0.22
C ILE A 80 -11.05 -18.27 0.14
N HIS A 81 -10.24 -17.39 0.76
CA HIS A 81 -8.77 -17.43 0.72
C HIS A 81 -8.15 -18.79 1.09
N LYS A 82 -8.65 -19.44 2.15
CA LYS A 82 -8.12 -20.74 2.60
C LYS A 82 -8.56 -21.93 1.75
N LYS A 83 -9.70 -21.82 1.06
CA LYS A 83 -10.24 -22.91 0.22
C LYS A 83 -9.79 -22.80 -1.24
N THR A 84 -9.56 -21.59 -1.75
CA THR A 84 -9.33 -21.36 -3.18
C THR A 84 -7.91 -21.65 -3.64
N ILE A 85 -6.87 -21.39 -2.84
CA ILE A 85 -5.50 -21.81 -3.22
C ILE A 85 -5.44 -23.34 -3.35
N ALA A 86 -6.06 -24.06 -2.40
CA ALA A 86 -6.13 -25.52 -2.45
C ALA A 86 -6.96 -26.02 -3.66
N ASN A 87 -8.05 -25.34 -4.02
CA ASN A 87 -8.90 -25.77 -5.13
C ASN A 87 -8.35 -25.40 -6.52
N ILE A 88 -7.70 -24.25 -6.68
CA ILE A 88 -7.06 -23.85 -7.95
C ILE A 88 -5.90 -24.80 -8.28
N LEU A 89 -5.08 -25.14 -7.30
CA LEU A 89 -3.96 -26.08 -7.49
C LEU A 89 -4.41 -27.52 -7.77
N VAL A 90 -5.62 -27.90 -7.35
CA VAL A 90 -6.20 -29.23 -7.60
C VAL A 90 -6.95 -29.29 -8.92
N SER A 91 -7.43 -28.17 -9.47
CA SER A 91 -8.09 -28.14 -10.78
C SER A 91 -7.13 -28.15 -11.98
N ASP A 92 -5.86 -27.83 -11.77
CA ASP A 92 -4.80 -27.82 -12.80
C ASP A 92 -3.93 -29.11 -12.81
N ALA A 93 -4.30 -30.14 -12.03
CA ALA A 93 -3.65 -31.45 -11.96
C ALA A 93 -4.53 -32.56 -12.57
#